data_AF-M4VB98-F1
#
_entry.id   AF-M4VB98-F1
#
_cell.length_a   1.000
_cell.length_b   1.000
_cell.length_c   1.000
_cell.angle_alpha   90.00
_cell.angle_beta   90.00
_cell.angle_gamma   90.00
#
_symmetry.space_group_name_H-M   'P 1'
#
loop_
_entity.id
_entity.type
_entity.pdbx_description
1 polymer ?
#
loop_
_entity_poly.entity_id
_entity_poly.type
_entity_poly.pdbx_seq_one_letter_code
_entity_poly.pdbx_strand_id
1 'polypeptide(L)'
;MAIQRVISAAAMVLTLTVGLTATAEVIEFYTLGAGGKRAENEAFFTDHIQRVVDQVDNLRLADNPINIVVERRSGGASFDYGSIVYIPRTFEHSGQYGGTYSKSIYDILAVFAHEYAHAIFGTFLADASADYAELKRIKSQSSELSLQALRDDPDTETLEQMRQQMKALEDSVVQNPALLKIARQVGPYSELYADAVAVFVTGSKGAIYEALAYEGMPFHMRAYVESRDFGMKHDPDTWTFSDEHAMFGPLRSVIGSDECWPRSDEQKRLRLQQLKTVLIRDLQRKITAGEMPTKDDNKQLIAEYSAYCR
;
A
#
# COMPACT_ATOMS: atom_id res chain seq x y z
N MET A 1 -6.60 13.90 -39.93
CA MET A 1 -7.29 13.71 -38.64
C MET A 1 -6.70 12.49 -37.96
N ALA A 2 -5.63 12.70 -37.20
CA ALA A 2 -4.96 11.67 -36.40
C ALA A 2 -4.19 12.39 -35.29
N ILE A 3 -3.95 11.68 -34.18
CA ILE A 3 -3.24 12.09 -32.96
C ILE A 3 -4.14 12.68 -31.86
N GLN A 4 -4.75 11.79 -31.08
CA GLN A 4 -4.95 11.98 -29.63
C GLN A 4 -5.19 10.61 -28.96
N ARG A 5 -4.10 9.85 -28.79
CA ARG A 5 -4.01 8.76 -27.81
C ARG A 5 -3.00 9.22 -26.77
N VAL A 6 -3.50 9.85 -25.71
CA VAL A 6 -2.68 10.35 -24.61
C VAL A 6 -3.33 9.88 -23.31
N ILE A 7 -2.62 8.94 -22.68
CA ILE A 7 -2.58 8.62 -21.25
C ILE A 7 -3.89 8.08 -20.66
N SER A 8 -4.11 6.78 -20.89
CA SER A 8 -4.85 5.91 -19.97
C SER A 8 -4.42 4.47 -20.27
N ALA A 9 -4.15 3.70 -19.21
CA ALA A 9 -3.86 2.25 -19.22
C ALA A 9 -2.41 1.74 -19.40
N ALA A 10 -1.38 2.49 -19.00
CA ALA A 10 -0.01 1.95 -18.96
C ALA A 10 0.88 2.47 -17.81
N ALA A 11 0.31 2.72 -16.63
CA ALA A 11 1.06 3.13 -15.43
C ALA A 11 1.31 1.98 -14.42
N MET A 12 1.13 0.72 -14.85
CA MET A 12 1.54 -0.45 -14.08
C MET A 12 2.19 -1.51 -14.99
N VAL A 13 3.03 -1.05 -15.92
CA VAL A 13 4.25 -1.81 -16.22
C VAL A 13 5.12 -1.56 -15.01
N LEU A 14 5.09 -2.49 -14.05
CA LEU A 14 6.16 -2.75 -13.09
C LEU A 14 7.11 -1.56 -12.91
N THR A 15 6.64 -0.41 -12.43
CA THR A 15 7.52 0.73 -12.17
C THR A 15 8.06 0.53 -10.76
N LEU A 16 8.67 -0.63 -10.57
CA LEU A 16 9.56 -0.98 -9.48
C LEU A 16 10.94 -0.38 -9.82
N THR A 17 10.97 0.93 -10.00
CA THR A 17 12.21 1.70 -10.14
C THR A 17 12.31 2.71 -9.01
N VAL A 18 11.88 2.32 -7.82
CA VAL A 18 12.21 3.00 -6.56
C VAL A 18 13.15 2.10 -5.78
N GLY A 19 14.27 1.75 -6.41
CA GLY A 19 15.32 0.95 -5.78
C GLY A 19 16.62 1.73 -5.59
N LEU A 20 16.94 2.68 -6.47
CA LEU A 20 18.13 3.56 -6.42
C LEU A 20 18.11 4.51 -7.64
N THR A 21 17.04 5.30 -7.83
CA THR A 21 17.18 6.48 -8.70
C THR A 21 17.91 7.55 -7.89
N ALA A 22 18.92 8.18 -8.50
CA ALA A 22 19.96 8.99 -7.86
C ALA A 22 19.47 10.33 -7.23
N THR A 23 18.32 10.37 -6.55
CA THR A 23 17.74 11.62 -6.01
C THR A 23 17.10 11.51 -4.62
N ALA A 24 16.76 10.32 -4.12
CA ALA A 24 16.24 10.19 -2.76
C ALA A 24 17.40 10.07 -1.78
N GLU A 25 17.75 11.17 -1.11
CA GLU A 25 18.70 11.16 0.00
C GLU A 25 18.05 10.40 1.17
N VAL A 26 18.50 9.17 1.41
CA VAL A 26 18.12 8.38 2.58
C VAL A 26 18.81 8.99 3.79
N ILE A 27 18.02 9.29 4.81
CA ILE A 27 18.50 9.99 6.01
C ILE A 27 18.43 9.13 7.26
N GLU A 28 17.51 8.17 7.33
CA GLU A 28 17.34 7.30 8.50
C GLU A 28 16.90 5.88 8.08
N PHE A 29 17.31 4.87 8.86
CA PHE A 29 17.00 3.45 8.62
C PHE A 29 16.58 2.75 9.92
N TYR A 30 15.44 2.04 9.88
CA TYR A 30 14.90 1.31 11.03
C TYR A 30 14.52 -0.13 10.65
N THR A 31 14.76 -1.10 11.53
CA THR A 31 14.24 -2.47 11.41
C THR A 31 13.29 -2.75 12.57
N LEU A 32 12.03 -3.02 12.25
CA LEU A 32 10.99 -3.34 13.23
C LEU A 32 10.92 -4.86 13.47
N GLY A 33 10.75 -5.27 14.73
CA GLY A 33 10.52 -6.67 15.13
C GLY A 33 11.73 -7.44 15.68
N ALA A 34 12.92 -6.83 15.81
CA ALA A 34 14.14 -7.50 16.31
C ALA A 34 14.77 -6.85 17.57
N GLY A 35 14.04 -6.01 18.30
CA GLY A 35 14.59 -5.31 19.48
C GLY A 35 15.65 -4.26 19.15
N GLY A 36 15.57 -3.63 17.97
CA GLY A 36 16.51 -2.61 17.51
C GLY A 36 16.58 -1.38 18.44
N LYS A 37 17.81 -0.87 18.66
CA LYS A 37 18.09 0.28 19.54
C LYS A 37 17.66 1.61 18.89
N ARG A 38 17.10 2.50 19.72
CA ARG A 38 16.75 3.90 19.41
C ARG A 38 17.97 4.76 19.08
N ALA A 39 17.86 5.66 18.10
CA ALA A 39 18.73 6.83 17.97
C ALA A 39 18.17 7.98 18.83
N GLU A 40 18.98 8.56 19.70
CA GLU A 40 18.54 9.43 20.81
C GLU A 40 18.21 10.89 20.44
N ASN A 41 18.26 11.30 19.17
CA ASN A 41 18.01 12.72 18.78
C ASN A 41 16.88 12.93 17.75
N GLU A 42 16.09 11.89 17.44
CA GLU A 42 15.04 11.88 16.40
C GLU A 42 13.64 11.54 16.94
N ALA A 43 13.48 11.56 18.28
CA ALA A 43 12.35 10.97 19.00
C ALA A 43 10.97 11.36 18.47
N PHE A 44 10.73 12.60 18.02
CA PHE A 44 9.38 13.01 17.60
C PHE A 44 8.87 12.24 16.37
N PHE A 45 9.63 12.17 15.28
CA PHE A 45 9.17 11.49 14.06
C PHE A 45 9.11 9.98 14.29
N THR A 46 10.17 9.43 14.89
CA THR A 46 10.25 8.00 15.23
C THR A 46 9.16 7.56 16.21
N ASP A 47 8.77 8.39 17.20
CA ASP A 47 7.69 8.06 18.14
C ASP A 47 6.30 8.10 17.48
N HIS A 48 6.10 8.90 16.42
CA HIS A 48 4.84 8.86 15.66
C HIS A 48 4.78 7.62 14.77
N ILE A 49 5.87 7.30 14.08
CA ILE A 49 5.99 6.07 13.28
C ILE A 49 5.82 4.85 14.18
N GLN A 50 6.51 4.79 15.32
CA GLN A 50 6.38 3.68 16.26
C GLN A 50 4.96 3.55 16.80
N ARG A 51 4.24 4.65 17.05
CA ARG A 51 2.82 4.56 17.47
C ARG A 51 1.94 3.95 16.38
N VAL A 52 2.16 4.30 15.11
CA VAL A 52 1.45 3.65 13.99
C VAL A 52 1.83 2.17 13.94
N VAL A 53 3.11 1.84 14.06
CA VAL A 53 3.58 0.46 14.12
C VAL A 53 2.91 -0.29 15.26
N ASP A 54 2.90 0.22 16.49
CA ASP A 54 2.28 -0.45 17.64
C ASP A 54 0.77 -0.65 17.42
N GLN A 55 0.08 0.35 16.86
CA GLN A 55 -1.35 0.25 16.57
C GLN A 55 -1.65 -0.79 15.48
N VAL A 56 -0.78 -0.89 14.49
CA VAL A 56 -0.93 -1.82 13.37
C VAL A 56 -0.38 -3.22 13.71
N ASP A 57 0.66 -3.33 14.53
CA ASP A 57 1.26 -4.58 15.01
C ASP A 57 0.37 -5.25 16.07
N ASN A 58 -0.43 -4.49 16.81
CA ASN A 58 -1.54 -5.07 17.58
C ASN A 58 -2.57 -5.80 16.69
N LEU A 59 -2.48 -5.63 15.35
CA LEU A 59 -3.27 -6.35 14.35
C LEU A 59 -2.48 -7.50 13.69
N ARG A 60 -1.16 -7.59 13.93
CA ARG A 60 -0.28 -8.60 13.34
C ARG A 60 -0.59 -10.00 13.87
N LEU A 61 -0.48 -10.98 12.97
CA LEU A 61 -0.53 -12.41 13.31
C LEU A 61 0.77 -13.15 12.92
N ALA A 62 1.82 -12.45 12.50
CA ALA A 62 3.03 -13.08 11.96
C ALA A 62 4.33 -12.25 12.15
N ASP A 63 5.49 -12.92 12.15
CA ASP A 63 6.79 -12.40 12.62
C ASP A 63 7.76 -11.89 11.53
N ASN A 64 7.29 -11.53 10.33
CA ASN A 64 8.20 -11.02 9.27
C ASN A 64 8.76 -9.61 9.58
N PRO A 65 10.09 -9.42 9.71
CA PRO A 65 10.63 -8.10 9.99
C PRO A 65 10.36 -7.14 8.82
N ILE A 66 9.86 -5.94 9.14
CA ILE A 66 9.63 -4.87 8.17
C ILE A 66 10.63 -3.76 8.45
N ASN A 67 11.31 -3.31 7.41
CA ASN A 67 12.30 -2.25 7.44
C ASN A 67 11.64 -0.96 6.98
N ILE A 68 11.97 0.14 7.64
CA ILE A 68 11.53 1.48 7.28
C ILE A 68 12.74 2.25 6.81
N VAL A 69 12.65 2.77 5.58
CA VAL A 69 13.63 3.67 4.99
C VAL A 69 13.01 5.06 4.95
N VAL A 70 13.66 6.03 5.60
CA VAL A 70 13.20 7.42 5.61
C VAL A 70 13.96 8.21 4.55
N GLU A 71 13.21 8.69 3.56
CA GLU A 71 13.69 9.57 2.51
C GLU A 71 13.55 11.03 2.95
N ARG A 72 14.50 11.88 2.57
CA ARG A 72 14.45 13.31 2.89
C ARG A 72 13.19 13.99 2.36
N ARG A 73 12.80 13.66 1.13
CA ARG A 73 11.66 14.27 0.42
C ARG A 73 11.12 13.31 -0.63
N SER A 74 9.80 13.11 -0.66
CA SER A 74 9.14 12.28 -1.68
C SER A 74 7.70 12.74 -1.91
N GLY A 75 7.15 12.32 -3.05
CA GLY A 75 5.75 12.55 -3.43
C GLY A 75 4.79 11.46 -2.99
N GLY A 76 5.25 10.52 -2.17
CA GLY A 76 4.45 9.44 -1.58
C GLY A 76 5.30 8.55 -0.67
N ALA A 77 4.65 7.57 -0.06
CA ALA A 77 5.30 6.42 0.56
C ALA A 77 5.16 5.21 -0.39
N SER A 78 5.93 4.15 -0.17
CA SER A 78 5.77 2.90 -0.93
C SER A 78 6.22 1.67 -0.15
N PHE A 79 5.55 0.54 -0.37
CA PHE A 79 6.01 -0.78 0.04
C PHE A 79 6.57 -1.57 -1.15
N ASP A 80 7.74 -2.18 -0.98
CA ASP A 80 8.44 -2.90 -2.06
C ASP A 80 7.93 -4.33 -2.32
N TYR A 81 6.84 -4.75 -1.65
CA TYR A 81 6.28 -6.11 -1.67
C TYR A 81 7.17 -7.19 -1.02
N GLY A 82 8.33 -6.82 -0.50
CA GLY A 82 9.24 -7.71 0.22
C GLY A 82 9.22 -7.38 1.70
N SER A 83 10.07 -6.43 2.09
CA SER A 83 10.30 -6.09 3.50
C SER A 83 10.65 -4.63 3.75
N ILE A 84 10.53 -3.73 2.76
CA ILE A 84 10.90 -2.32 2.92
C ILE A 84 9.70 -1.42 2.66
N VAL A 85 9.41 -0.56 3.64
CA VAL A 85 8.51 0.58 3.50
C VAL A 85 9.35 1.85 3.41
N TYR A 86 9.22 2.57 2.30
CA TYR A 86 9.83 3.87 2.08
C TYR A 86 8.85 4.95 2.52
N ILE A 87 9.31 5.89 3.36
CA ILE A 87 8.51 7.03 3.80
C ILE A 87 9.28 8.34 3.66
N PRO A 88 8.62 9.43 3.22
CA PRO A 88 9.22 10.74 3.24
C PRO A 88 9.19 11.35 4.64
N ARG A 89 10.28 12.01 5.03
CA ARG A 89 10.29 12.97 6.13
C ARG A 89 9.53 14.24 5.76
N THR A 90 9.64 14.66 4.50
CA THR A 90 8.89 15.79 3.93
C THR A 90 8.07 15.31 2.75
N PHE A 91 6.75 15.28 2.91
CA PHE A 91 5.82 14.81 1.89
C PHE A 91 5.26 15.97 1.08
N GLU A 92 5.49 15.96 -0.23
CA GLU A 92 5.12 17.08 -1.10
C GLU A 92 4.60 16.63 -2.47
N HIS A 93 3.54 17.30 -2.96
CA HIS A 93 3.05 17.09 -4.32
C HIS A 93 3.42 18.25 -5.24
N SER A 94 3.86 17.91 -6.44
CA SER A 94 4.02 18.88 -7.54
C SER A 94 2.69 19.06 -8.26
N GLY A 95 2.15 20.27 -8.22
CA GLY A 95 0.95 20.67 -8.95
C GLY A 95 1.19 20.82 -10.45
N GLN A 96 0.12 20.69 -11.23
CA GLN A 96 0.16 20.87 -12.69
C GLN A 96 0.62 22.26 -13.14
N TYR A 97 0.56 23.27 -12.26
CA TYR A 97 0.99 24.64 -12.51
C TYR A 97 2.32 25.00 -11.82
N GLY A 98 3.12 24.00 -11.44
CA GLY A 98 4.44 24.19 -10.81
C GLY A 98 4.42 24.53 -9.32
N GLY A 99 3.24 24.56 -8.68
CA GLY A 99 3.11 24.69 -7.23
C GLY A 99 3.65 23.45 -6.50
N THR A 100 4.18 23.64 -5.29
CA THR A 100 4.56 22.54 -4.39
C THR A 100 3.64 22.58 -3.18
N TYR A 101 2.99 21.46 -2.88
CA TYR A 101 2.03 21.34 -1.77
C TYR A 101 2.61 20.41 -0.70
N SER A 102 3.08 21.00 0.39
CA SER A 102 3.58 20.23 1.53
C SER A 102 2.43 19.67 2.36
N LYS A 103 2.61 18.44 2.82
CA LYS A 103 1.64 17.69 3.63
C LYS A 103 1.99 17.74 5.11
N SER A 104 0.98 17.55 5.94
CA SER A 104 1.14 17.50 7.39
C SER A 104 1.76 16.17 7.83
N ILE A 105 2.27 16.12 9.06
CA ILE A 105 2.72 14.85 9.64
C ILE A 105 1.60 13.82 9.70
N TYR A 106 0.34 14.22 9.89
CA TYR A 106 -0.79 13.29 9.94
C TYR A 106 -1.04 12.62 8.58
N ASP A 107 -0.85 13.37 7.49
CA ASP A 107 -0.92 12.82 6.13
C ASP A 107 0.19 11.78 5.89
N ILE A 108 1.41 12.07 6.35
CA ILE A 108 2.55 11.14 6.31
C ILE A 108 2.22 9.85 7.08
N LEU A 109 1.63 9.98 8.27
CA LEU A 109 1.27 8.82 9.09
C LEU A 109 0.14 8.00 8.46
N ALA A 110 -0.80 8.63 7.77
CA ALA A 110 -1.86 7.94 7.05
C ALA A 110 -1.29 7.10 5.89
N VAL A 111 -0.42 7.69 5.06
CA VAL A 111 0.22 6.94 3.96
C VAL A 111 1.19 5.88 4.49
N PHE A 112 1.91 6.15 5.57
CA PHE A 112 2.75 5.14 6.21
C PHE A 112 1.92 3.95 6.73
N ALA A 113 0.80 4.20 7.41
CA ALA A 113 -0.08 3.14 7.88
C ALA A 113 -0.63 2.29 6.72
N HIS A 114 -0.91 2.92 5.58
CA HIS A 114 -1.33 2.25 4.35
C HIS A 114 -0.22 1.33 3.81
N GLU A 115 1.00 1.84 3.59
CA GLU A 115 2.11 1.02 3.08
C GLU A 115 2.49 -0.10 4.04
N TYR A 116 2.51 0.17 5.34
CA TYR A 116 2.78 -0.84 6.36
C TYR A 116 1.70 -1.93 6.39
N ALA A 117 0.44 -1.58 6.10
CA ALA A 117 -0.65 -2.54 6.00
C ALA A 117 -0.51 -3.47 4.78
N HIS A 118 0.09 -3.04 3.68
CA HIS A 118 0.43 -3.95 2.57
C HIS A 118 1.40 -5.04 3.01
N ALA A 119 2.40 -4.70 3.83
CA ALA A 119 3.35 -5.68 4.36
C ALA A 119 2.66 -6.76 5.21
N ILE A 120 1.69 -6.35 6.03
CA ILE A 120 0.88 -7.27 6.85
C ILE A 120 -0.02 -8.12 5.97
N PHE A 121 -0.76 -7.50 5.06
CA PHE A 121 -1.67 -8.22 4.16
C PHE A 121 -0.92 -9.21 3.27
N GLY A 122 0.28 -8.85 2.79
CA GLY A 122 1.17 -9.74 2.07
C GLY A 122 1.59 -10.98 2.85
N THR A 123 1.63 -10.92 4.18
CA THR A 123 1.83 -12.13 4.98
C THR A 123 0.60 -13.04 4.96
N PHE A 124 -0.60 -12.49 5.09
CA PHE A 124 -1.84 -13.28 4.97
C PHE A 124 -2.00 -13.89 3.56
N LEU A 125 -1.58 -13.17 2.53
CA LEU A 125 -1.61 -13.64 1.15
C LEU A 125 -0.61 -14.79 0.91
N ALA A 126 0.58 -14.71 1.49
CA ALA A 126 1.58 -15.78 1.40
C ALA A 126 1.09 -17.07 2.08
N ASP A 127 0.38 -16.95 3.20
CA ASP A 127 -0.24 -18.11 3.87
C ASP A 127 -1.40 -18.71 3.05
N ALA A 128 -2.08 -17.88 2.26
CA ALA A 128 -3.27 -18.25 1.50
C ALA A 128 -2.99 -18.76 0.08
N SER A 129 -1.83 -18.46 -0.50
CA SER A 129 -1.48 -18.75 -1.90
C SER A 129 0.02 -19.02 -2.08
N ALA A 130 0.36 -20.20 -2.60
CA ALA A 130 1.74 -20.58 -2.90
C ALA A 130 2.37 -19.68 -3.98
N ASP A 131 1.60 -19.27 -4.99
CA ASP A 131 2.08 -18.36 -6.04
C ASP A 131 2.42 -16.98 -5.45
N TYR A 132 1.61 -16.50 -4.49
CA TYR A 132 1.93 -15.25 -3.79
C TYR A 132 3.13 -15.43 -2.85
N ALA A 133 3.25 -16.56 -2.16
CA ALA A 133 4.41 -16.84 -1.32
C ALA A 133 5.72 -16.80 -2.14
N GLU A 134 5.72 -17.34 -3.36
CA GLU A 134 6.86 -17.25 -4.27
C GLU A 134 7.13 -15.82 -4.75
N LEU A 135 6.08 -15.06 -5.11
CA LEU A 135 6.21 -13.64 -5.44
C LEU A 135 6.88 -12.86 -4.28
N LYS A 136 6.39 -13.06 -3.06
CA LYS A 136 6.91 -12.41 -1.85
C LYS A 136 8.36 -12.81 -1.58
N ARG A 137 8.71 -14.08 -1.79
CA ARG A 137 10.09 -14.57 -1.64
C ARG A 137 11.04 -13.83 -2.58
N ILE A 138 10.69 -13.72 -3.87
CA ILE A 138 11.50 -12.99 -4.86
C ILE A 138 11.63 -11.51 -4.47
N LYS A 139 10.54 -10.88 -4.02
CA LYS A 139 10.57 -9.49 -3.57
C LYS A 139 11.43 -9.29 -2.32
N SER A 140 11.38 -10.22 -1.37
CA SER A 140 12.23 -10.18 -0.18
C SER A 140 13.72 -10.30 -0.52
N GLN A 141 14.09 -11.11 -1.51
CA GLN A 141 15.48 -11.16 -2.00
C GLN A 141 15.93 -9.82 -2.60
N SER A 142 15.03 -9.13 -3.32
CA SER A 142 15.30 -7.80 -3.84
C SER A 142 15.45 -6.76 -2.72
N SER A 143 14.62 -6.86 -1.66
CA SER A 143 14.75 -6.04 -0.47
C SER A 143 16.10 -6.25 0.22
N GLU A 144 16.55 -7.51 0.37
CA GLU A 144 17.82 -7.82 1.01
C GLU A 144 19.01 -7.17 0.29
N LEU A 145 19.02 -7.21 -1.05
CA LEU A 145 20.02 -6.51 -1.86
C LEU A 145 19.95 -4.99 -1.69
N SER A 146 18.74 -4.41 -1.62
CA SER A 146 18.54 -2.98 -1.38
C SER A 146 19.05 -2.57 0.01
N LEU A 147 18.73 -3.36 1.04
CA LEU A 147 19.22 -3.15 2.41
C LEU A 147 20.74 -3.28 2.50
N GLN A 148 21.33 -4.22 1.78
CA GLN A 148 22.77 -4.39 1.72
C GLN A 148 23.43 -3.16 1.09
N ALA A 149 22.90 -2.68 -0.05
CA ALA A 149 23.40 -1.48 -0.72
C ALA A 149 23.32 -0.23 0.17
N LEU A 150 22.28 -0.12 1.01
CA LEU A 150 22.13 0.99 1.95
C LEU A 150 23.04 0.89 3.18
N ARG A 151 23.34 -0.32 3.65
CA ARG A 151 24.10 -0.54 4.90
C ARG A 151 25.61 -0.57 4.69
N ASP A 152 26.05 -1.20 3.60
CA ASP A 152 27.46 -1.56 3.41
C ASP A 152 28.23 -0.48 2.63
N ASP A 153 27.54 0.52 2.07
CA ASP A 153 28.10 1.56 1.18
C ASP A 153 29.07 0.97 0.14
N PRO A 154 28.59 0.04 -0.71
CA PRO A 154 29.45 -0.69 -1.61
C PRO A 154 30.09 0.23 -2.66
N ASP A 155 31.26 -0.18 -3.17
CA ASP A 155 31.86 0.50 -4.31
C ASP A 155 30.95 0.45 -5.56
N THR A 156 31.27 1.29 -6.55
CA THR A 156 30.42 1.46 -7.74
C THR A 156 30.22 0.16 -8.53
N GLU A 157 31.24 -0.70 -8.59
CA GLU A 157 31.15 -1.96 -9.31
C GLU A 157 30.22 -2.95 -8.60
N THR A 158 30.38 -3.08 -7.29
CA THR A 158 29.54 -3.92 -6.43
C THR A 158 28.08 -3.44 -6.42
N LEU A 159 27.87 -2.12 -6.33
CA LEU A 159 26.54 -1.52 -6.42
C LEU A 159 25.85 -1.82 -7.76
N GLU A 160 26.60 -1.76 -8.86
CA GLU A 160 26.08 -2.08 -10.19
C GLU A 160 25.73 -3.57 -10.33
N GLN A 161 26.54 -4.47 -9.77
CA GLN A 161 26.23 -5.89 -9.71
C GLN A 161 24.94 -6.17 -8.92
N MET A 162 24.76 -5.52 -7.76
CA MET A 162 23.53 -5.62 -6.97
C MET A 162 22.31 -5.13 -7.75
N ARG A 163 22.43 -4.01 -8.48
CA ARG A 163 21.36 -3.49 -9.36
C ARG A 163 20.97 -4.47 -10.46
N GLN A 164 21.96 -5.13 -11.07
CA GLN A 164 21.71 -6.15 -12.09
C GLN A 164 20.99 -7.37 -11.50
N GLN A 165 21.34 -7.79 -10.28
CA GLN A 165 20.66 -8.88 -9.58
C GLN A 165 19.21 -8.53 -9.23
N MET A 166 18.96 -7.32 -8.68
CA MET A 166 17.60 -6.84 -8.40
C MET A 166 16.76 -6.79 -9.68
N LYS A 167 17.33 -6.27 -10.76
CA LYS A 167 16.67 -6.26 -12.07
C LYS A 167 16.34 -7.67 -12.57
N ALA A 168 17.25 -8.64 -12.42
CA ALA A 168 16.99 -10.02 -12.83
C ALA A 168 15.85 -10.66 -12.01
N LEU A 169 15.76 -10.37 -10.70
CA LEU A 169 14.64 -10.80 -9.86
C LEU A 169 13.32 -10.19 -10.34
N GLU A 170 13.28 -8.89 -10.65
CA GLU A 170 12.10 -8.24 -11.21
C GLU A 170 11.69 -8.81 -12.56
N ASP A 171 12.64 -8.99 -13.47
CA ASP A 171 12.41 -9.57 -14.78
C ASP A 171 11.85 -11.01 -14.65
N SER A 172 12.28 -11.78 -13.63
CA SER A 172 11.73 -13.12 -13.36
C SER A 172 10.24 -13.11 -12.99
N VAL A 173 9.77 -12.06 -12.31
CA VAL A 173 8.33 -11.89 -11.99
C VAL A 173 7.56 -11.54 -13.26
N VAL A 174 8.07 -10.60 -14.06
CA VAL A 174 7.41 -10.15 -15.31
C VAL A 174 7.31 -11.29 -16.33
N GLN A 175 8.36 -12.10 -16.43
CA GLN A 175 8.45 -13.20 -17.39
C GLN A 175 7.67 -14.44 -16.95
N ASN A 176 7.21 -14.51 -15.70
CA ASN A 176 6.38 -15.59 -15.19
C ASN A 176 4.89 -15.18 -15.19
N PRO A 177 4.07 -15.68 -16.14
CA PRO A 177 2.66 -15.28 -16.26
C PRO A 177 1.83 -15.58 -15.02
N ALA A 178 2.17 -16.62 -14.25
CA ALA A 178 1.46 -16.96 -13.01
C ALA A 178 1.74 -15.91 -11.93
N LEU A 179 3.01 -15.52 -11.74
CA LEU A 179 3.40 -14.47 -10.79
C LEU A 179 2.85 -13.10 -11.17
N LEU A 180 2.86 -12.77 -12.47
CA LEU A 180 2.26 -11.53 -12.95
C LEU A 180 0.74 -11.51 -12.76
N LYS A 181 0.08 -12.66 -12.97
CA LYS A 181 -1.37 -12.79 -12.77
C LYS A 181 -1.72 -12.64 -11.30
N ILE A 182 -1.05 -13.35 -10.38
CA ILE A 182 -1.33 -13.25 -8.95
C ILE A 182 -1.10 -11.82 -8.45
N ALA A 183 -0.01 -11.14 -8.87
CA ALA A 183 0.25 -9.75 -8.52
C ALA A 183 -0.90 -8.80 -8.90
N ARG A 184 -1.51 -9.01 -10.07
CA ARG A 184 -2.68 -8.23 -10.52
C ARG A 184 -3.98 -8.62 -9.82
N GLN A 185 -4.13 -9.89 -9.43
CA GLN A 185 -5.31 -10.36 -8.71
C GLN A 185 -5.35 -9.83 -7.27
N VAL A 186 -4.19 -9.68 -6.63
CA VAL A 186 -4.12 -9.24 -5.22
C VAL A 186 -4.19 -7.73 -5.05
N GLY A 187 -3.75 -6.94 -6.03
CA GLY A 187 -3.65 -5.48 -5.96
C GLY A 187 -4.89 -4.81 -5.35
N PRO A 188 -6.09 -4.95 -5.94
CA PRO A 188 -7.29 -4.29 -5.45
C PRO A 188 -7.66 -4.65 -4.00
N TYR A 189 -7.42 -5.90 -3.57
CA TYR A 189 -7.68 -6.32 -2.19
C TYR A 189 -6.66 -5.75 -1.21
N SER A 190 -5.39 -5.71 -1.64
CA SER A 190 -4.30 -5.11 -0.88
C SER A 190 -4.57 -3.63 -0.62
N GLU A 191 -4.98 -2.88 -1.65
CA GLU A 191 -5.35 -1.47 -1.58
C GLU A 191 -6.51 -1.21 -0.62
N LEU A 192 -7.60 -1.97 -0.74
CA LEU A 192 -8.76 -1.80 0.14
C LEU A 192 -8.40 -2.10 1.59
N TYR A 193 -7.66 -3.18 1.85
CA TYR A 193 -7.25 -3.54 3.20
C TYR A 193 -6.33 -2.47 3.80
N ALA A 194 -5.36 -1.99 3.03
CA ALA A 194 -4.42 -0.98 3.45
C ALA A 194 -5.11 0.36 3.78
N ASP A 195 -6.05 0.79 2.94
CA ASP A 195 -6.87 1.97 3.23
C ASP A 195 -7.68 1.79 4.52
N ALA A 196 -8.32 0.63 4.70
CA ALA A 196 -9.11 0.34 5.90
C ALA A 196 -8.26 0.40 7.18
N VAL A 197 -7.04 -0.14 7.15
CA VAL A 197 -6.09 -0.02 8.26
C VAL A 197 -5.75 1.45 8.52
N ALA A 198 -5.37 2.19 7.49
CA ALA A 198 -4.98 3.60 7.63
C ALA A 198 -6.09 4.47 8.23
N VAL A 199 -7.33 4.33 7.75
CA VAL A 199 -8.46 5.13 8.27
C VAL A 199 -8.87 4.73 9.69
N PHE A 200 -8.69 3.47 10.09
CA PHE A 200 -8.97 3.02 11.47
C PHE A 200 -7.88 3.43 12.47
N VAL A 201 -6.61 3.38 12.05
CA VAL A 201 -5.45 3.82 12.83
C VAL A 201 -5.54 5.32 13.10
N THR A 202 -5.80 6.11 12.05
CA THR A 202 -5.94 7.57 12.15
C THR A 202 -7.25 8.01 12.77
N GLY A 203 -8.29 7.17 12.74
CA GLY A 203 -9.63 7.49 13.20
C GLY A 203 -10.37 8.48 12.28
N SER A 204 -9.89 8.72 11.07
CA SER A 204 -10.51 9.62 10.09
C SER A 204 -10.91 8.84 8.83
N LYS A 205 -12.20 8.89 8.47
CA LYS A 205 -12.76 8.28 7.25
C LYS A 205 -12.11 8.84 5.97
N GLY A 206 -11.67 10.10 6.04
CA GLY A 206 -11.06 10.83 4.91
C GLY A 206 -9.53 10.85 4.92
N ALA A 207 -8.84 10.14 5.84
CA ALA A 207 -7.40 10.29 6.04
C ALA A 207 -6.56 10.11 4.76
N ILE A 208 -6.89 9.11 3.94
CA ILE A 208 -6.20 8.85 2.68
C ILE A 208 -6.54 9.90 1.62
N TYR A 209 -7.80 10.34 1.56
CA TYR A 209 -8.21 11.43 0.69
C TYR A 209 -7.45 12.72 1.04
N GLU A 210 -7.41 13.10 2.31
CA GLU A 210 -6.72 14.28 2.82
C GLU A 210 -5.21 14.20 2.52
N ALA A 211 -4.61 13.03 2.70
CA ALA A 211 -3.20 12.82 2.42
C ALA A 211 -2.85 12.98 0.94
N LEU A 212 -3.74 12.62 0.01
CA LEU A 212 -3.47 12.64 -1.43
C LEU A 212 -4.03 13.88 -2.16
N ALA A 213 -5.13 14.47 -1.67
CA ALA A 213 -5.81 15.58 -2.33
C ALA A 213 -5.00 16.88 -2.20
N TYR A 214 -4.90 17.65 -3.28
CA TYR A 214 -4.24 18.96 -3.26
C TYR A 214 -4.95 19.97 -4.15
N GLU A 215 -4.66 21.24 -3.93
CA GLU A 215 -5.27 22.33 -4.68
C GLU A 215 -4.84 22.29 -6.15
N GLY A 216 -5.79 22.44 -7.06
CA GLY A 216 -5.52 22.37 -8.49
C GLY A 216 -5.28 20.94 -9.02
N MET A 217 -5.61 19.90 -8.25
CA MET A 217 -5.69 18.52 -8.74
C MET A 217 -6.72 18.41 -9.90
N PRO A 218 -6.35 17.78 -11.04
CA PRO A 218 -7.29 17.55 -12.14
C PRO A 218 -8.53 16.76 -11.70
N PHE A 219 -9.69 17.04 -12.33
CA PHE A 219 -10.97 16.43 -11.95
C PHE A 219 -10.95 14.89 -11.92
N HIS A 220 -10.34 14.25 -12.92
CA HIS A 220 -10.26 12.78 -12.98
C HIS A 220 -9.40 12.19 -11.86
N MET A 221 -8.29 12.86 -11.49
CA MET A 221 -7.46 12.46 -10.35
C MET A 221 -8.21 12.70 -9.03
N ARG A 222 -9.01 13.76 -8.95
CA ARG A 222 -9.83 14.03 -7.78
C ARG A 222 -10.88 12.94 -7.58
N ALA A 223 -11.64 12.59 -8.61
CA ALA A 223 -12.63 11.51 -8.53
C ALA A 223 -11.99 10.17 -8.14
N TYR A 224 -10.77 9.92 -8.63
CA TYR A 224 -9.97 8.77 -8.22
C TYR A 224 -9.57 8.81 -6.74
N VAL A 225 -9.10 9.95 -6.21
CA VAL A 225 -8.75 10.07 -4.78
C VAL A 225 -10.01 10.04 -3.88
N GLU A 226 -11.12 10.65 -4.31
CA GLU A 226 -12.42 10.58 -3.63
C GLU A 226 -12.96 9.16 -3.52
N SER A 227 -12.62 8.28 -4.47
CA SER A 227 -12.99 6.86 -4.39
C SER A 227 -12.36 6.11 -3.21
N ARG A 228 -11.30 6.67 -2.62
CA ARG A 228 -10.60 6.12 -1.45
C ARG A 228 -11.12 6.68 -0.12
N ASP A 229 -12.04 7.65 -0.15
CA ASP A 229 -12.68 8.22 1.04
C ASP A 229 -13.82 7.31 1.55
N PHE A 230 -13.76 6.93 2.83
CA PHE A 230 -14.76 6.07 3.48
C PHE A 230 -16.01 6.88 3.91
N GLY A 231 -15.92 8.21 3.96
CA GLY A 231 -17.02 9.12 4.22
C GLY A 231 -17.87 9.42 2.98
N MET A 232 -17.35 9.16 1.79
CA MET A 232 -18.07 9.36 0.53
C MET A 232 -18.99 8.18 0.25
N LYS A 233 -20.19 8.46 -0.27
CA LYS A 233 -21.14 7.44 -0.71
C LYS A 233 -20.93 7.11 -2.19
N HIS A 234 -20.59 5.86 -2.46
CA HIS A 234 -20.40 5.33 -3.82
C HIS A 234 -21.48 4.29 -4.12
N ASP A 235 -22.21 4.47 -5.21
CA ASP A 235 -23.26 3.54 -5.62
C ASP A 235 -22.66 2.34 -6.39
N PRO A 236 -22.79 1.10 -5.90
CA PRO A 236 -22.25 -0.08 -6.59
C PRO A 236 -22.89 -0.34 -7.96
N ASP A 237 -24.11 0.15 -8.23
CA ASP A 237 -24.78 -0.04 -9.52
C ASP A 237 -24.25 0.91 -10.60
N THR A 238 -23.73 2.06 -10.23
CA THR A 238 -23.17 3.05 -11.16
C THR A 238 -21.64 3.12 -11.14
N TRP A 239 -20.98 2.29 -10.32
CA TRP A 239 -19.52 2.32 -10.19
C TRP A 239 -18.82 1.89 -11.49
N THR A 240 -17.78 2.62 -11.89
CA THR A 240 -17.07 2.38 -13.17
C THR A 240 -15.56 2.28 -13.04
N PHE A 241 -14.97 2.60 -11.89
CA PHE A 241 -13.53 2.50 -11.71
C PHE A 241 -13.07 1.04 -11.69
N SER A 242 -12.10 0.73 -12.55
CA SER A 242 -11.43 -0.58 -12.61
C SER A 242 -9.98 -0.53 -12.11
N ASP A 243 -9.48 0.66 -11.75
CA ASP A 243 -8.16 0.81 -11.16
C ASP A 243 -8.13 0.16 -9.77
N GLU A 244 -7.04 -0.50 -9.41
CA GLU A 244 -6.92 -1.25 -8.16
C GLU A 244 -7.20 -0.41 -6.91
N HIS A 245 -6.76 0.85 -6.89
CA HIS A 245 -6.95 1.72 -5.74
C HIS A 245 -8.42 2.16 -5.62
N ALA A 246 -9.12 2.31 -6.75
CA ALA A 246 -10.49 2.82 -6.80
C ALA A 246 -11.56 1.72 -6.91
N MET A 247 -11.18 0.49 -7.26
CA MET A 247 -12.12 -0.58 -7.63
C MET A 247 -13.20 -0.82 -6.59
N PHE A 248 -12.81 -0.80 -5.31
CA PHE A 248 -13.71 -1.09 -4.19
C PHE A 248 -14.25 0.14 -3.46
N GLY A 249 -14.41 1.27 -4.16
CA GLY A 249 -15.07 2.48 -3.61
C GLY A 249 -16.40 2.20 -2.90
N PRO A 250 -17.37 1.48 -3.51
CA PRO A 250 -18.63 1.14 -2.85
C PRO A 250 -18.46 0.37 -1.53
N LEU A 251 -17.52 -0.57 -1.47
CA LEU A 251 -17.22 -1.29 -0.23
C LEU A 251 -16.58 -0.37 0.83
N ARG A 252 -15.74 0.59 0.45
CA ARG A 252 -15.23 1.62 1.37
C ARG A 252 -16.37 2.44 2.00
N SER A 253 -17.37 2.84 1.22
CA SER A 253 -18.57 3.54 1.75
C SER A 253 -19.30 2.71 2.80
N VAL A 254 -19.39 1.39 2.61
CA VAL A 254 -20.02 0.48 3.57
C VAL A 254 -19.17 0.35 4.83
N ILE A 255 -17.85 0.16 4.70
CA ILE A 255 -16.95 0.11 5.87
C ILE A 255 -17.01 1.42 6.67
N GLY A 256 -17.14 2.56 5.98
CA GLY A 256 -17.29 3.89 6.56
C GLY A 256 -18.70 4.24 7.06
N SER A 257 -19.69 3.34 6.94
CA SER A 257 -21.03 3.58 7.47
C SER A 257 -21.06 3.61 9.01
N ASP A 258 -22.08 4.22 9.60
CA ASP A 258 -22.20 4.34 11.06
C ASP A 258 -22.38 2.98 11.75
N GLU A 259 -22.93 2.00 11.04
CA GLU A 259 -23.10 0.61 11.49
C GLU A 259 -21.78 -0.15 11.50
N CYS A 260 -20.92 0.07 10.49
CA CYS A 260 -19.66 -0.66 10.35
C CYS A 260 -18.48 0.02 11.05
N TRP A 261 -18.53 1.34 11.26
CA TRP A 261 -17.41 2.12 11.76
C TRP A 261 -17.02 1.74 13.20
N PRO A 262 -15.76 1.35 13.46
CA PRO A 262 -15.34 0.93 14.79
C PRO A 262 -15.22 2.12 15.76
N ARG A 263 -15.68 1.93 17.00
CA ARG A 263 -15.68 2.95 18.07
C ARG A 263 -14.69 2.65 19.20
N SER A 264 -13.98 1.53 19.11
CA SER A 264 -12.94 1.11 20.08
C SER A 264 -11.85 0.32 19.36
N ASP A 265 -10.67 0.20 19.97
CA ASP A 265 -9.56 -0.56 19.38
C ASP A 265 -9.88 -2.05 19.24
N GLU A 266 -10.68 -2.61 20.16
CA GLU A 266 -11.20 -3.97 20.03
C GLU A 266 -12.08 -4.12 18.78
N GLN A 267 -12.98 -3.15 18.53
CA GLN A 267 -13.79 -3.15 17.32
C GLN A 267 -12.96 -2.94 16.06
N LYS A 268 -11.92 -2.09 16.08
CA LYS A 268 -11.01 -1.92 14.93
C LYS A 268 -10.37 -3.26 14.57
N ARG A 269 -9.81 -3.96 15.56
CA ARG A 269 -9.19 -5.28 15.38
C ARG A 269 -10.20 -6.29 14.83
N LEU A 270 -11.40 -6.38 15.41
CA LEU A 270 -12.44 -7.30 14.95
C LEU A 270 -12.87 -7.00 13.51
N ARG A 271 -13.11 -5.73 13.17
CA ARG A 271 -13.53 -5.30 11.83
C ARG A 271 -12.47 -5.59 10.76
N LEU A 272 -11.20 -5.35 11.07
CA LEU A 272 -10.10 -5.68 10.16
C LEU A 272 -9.91 -7.19 10.00
N GLN A 273 -10.12 -7.98 11.06
CA GLN A 273 -10.12 -9.44 10.95
C GLN A 273 -11.27 -9.94 10.06
N GLN A 274 -12.47 -9.39 10.22
CA GLN A 274 -13.63 -9.71 9.38
C GLN A 274 -13.41 -9.31 7.92
N LEU A 275 -12.89 -8.10 7.69
CA LEU A 275 -12.55 -7.63 6.35
C LEU A 275 -11.51 -8.56 5.70
N LYS A 276 -10.40 -8.84 6.39
CA LYS A 276 -9.38 -9.80 5.94
C LYS A 276 -10.01 -11.12 5.53
N THR A 277 -10.87 -11.71 6.36
CA THR A 277 -11.51 -12.99 6.07
C THR A 277 -12.35 -12.95 4.81
N VAL A 278 -13.13 -11.88 4.60
CA VAL A 278 -13.95 -11.71 3.39
C VAL A 278 -13.06 -11.56 2.15
N LEU A 279 -12.05 -10.70 2.22
CA LEU A 279 -11.14 -10.44 1.09
C LEU A 279 -10.33 -11.67 0.69
N ILE A 280 -9.72 -12.37 1.65
CA ILE A 280 -8.92 -13.57 1.37
C ILE A 280 -9.80 -14.69 0.79
N ARG A 281 -11.01 -14.88 1.32
CA ARG A 281 -11.94 -15.89 0.80
C ARG A 281 -12.31 -15.60 -0.65
N ASP A 282 -12.66 -14.36 -0.96
CA ASP A 282 -13.05 -13.99 -2.31
C ASP A 282 -11.88 -14.10 -3.29
N LEU A 283 -10.71 -13.59 -2.90
CA LEU A 283 -9.49 -13.73 -3.67
C LEU A 283 -9.14 -15.20 -3.94
N GLN A 284 -9.25 -16.09 -2.96
CA GLN A 284 -9.02 -17.52 -3.16
C GLN A 284 -9.98 -18.11 -4.20
N ARG A 285 -11.27 -17.74 -4.17
CA ARG A 285 -12.22 -18.13 -5.23
C ARG A 285 -11.75 -17.66 -6.60
N LYS A 286 -11.32 -16.41 -6.72
CA LYS A 286 -10.83 -15.82 -7.98
C LYS A 286 -9.55 -16.48 -8.47
N ILE A 287 -8.60 -16.78 -7.57
CA ILE A 287 -7.37 -17.52 -7.91
C ILE A 287 -7.72 -18.91 -8.44
N THR A 288 -8.56 -19.67 -7.74
CA THR A 288 -8.98 -21.02 -8.16
C THR A 288 -9.74 -21.01 -9.48
N ALA A 289 -10.63 -20.02 -9.70
CA ALA A 289 -11.37 -19.86 -10.95
C ALA A 289 -10.52 -19.26 -12.09
N GLY A 290 -9.33 -18.74 -11.76
CA GLY A 290 -8.49 -18.02 -12.71
C GLY A 290 -9.06 -16.68 -13.17
N GLU A 291 -9.95 -16.07 -12.39
CA GLU A 291 -10.64 -14.82 -12.69
C GLU A 291 -9.89 -13.60 -12.17
N MET A 292 -10.01 -12.46 -12.86
CA MET A 292 -9.53 -11.18 -12.35
C MET A 292 -10.57 -10.54 -11.42
N PRO A 293 -10.15 -9.75 -10.42
CA PRO A 293 -11.06 -8.92 -9.66
C PRO A 293 -11.70 -7.88 -10.56
N THR A 294 -12.96 -7.57 -10.31
CA THR A 294 -13.74 -6.61 -11.07
C THR A 294 -14.53 -5.72 -10.14
N LYS A 295 -14.99 -4.58 -10.66
CA LYS A 295 -15.90 -3.68 -9.93
C LYS A 295 -17.20 -4.37 -9.49
N ASP A 296 -17.65 -5.41 -10.19
CA ASP A 296 -18.90 -6.11 -9.88
C ASP A 296 -18.79 -6.94 -8.58
N ASP A 297 -17.55 -7.27 -8.17
CA ASP A 297 -17.27 -7.99 -6.93
C ASP A 297 -17.68 -7.14 -5.69
N ASN A 298 -17.83 -5.82 -5.83
CA ASN A 298 -18.36 -4.95 -4.76
C ASN A 298 -19.67 -5.48 -4.18
N LYS A 299 -20.62 -5.93 -5.02
CA LYS A 299 -21.95 -6.36 -4.56
C LYS A 299 -21.84 -7.56 -3.60
N GLN A 300 -21.03 -8.52 -3.99
CA GLN A 300 -20.79 -9.73 -3.20
C GLN A 300 -20.03 -9.41 -1.91
N LEU A 301 -18.93 -8.66 -2.01
CA LEU A 301 -18.12 -8.31 -0.85
C LEU A 301 -18.90 -7.43 0.15
N ILE A 302 -19.73 -6.50 -0.32
CA ILE A 302 -20.63 -5.70 0.52
C ILE A 302 -21.63 -6.60 1.25
N ALA A 303 -22.26 -7.55 0.55
CA ALA A 303 -23.21 -8.46 1.17
C ALA A 303 -22.55 -9.33 2.26
N GLU A 304 -21.35 -9.86 1.99
CA GLU A 304 -20.59 -10.67 2.94
C GLU A 304 -20.09 -9.84 4.14
N TYR A 305 -19.54 -8.65 3.91
CA TYR A 305 -18.98 -7.81 4.98
C TYR A 305 -20.06 -7.17 5.86
N SER A 306 -21.15 -6.67 5.27
CA SER A 306 -22.23 -6.00 6.02
C SER A 306 -22.92 -6.92 7.01
N ALA A 307 -22.86 -8.24 6.79
CA ALA A 307 -23.39 -9.23 7.74
C ALA A 307 -22.69 -9.18 9.10
N TYR A 308 -21.43 -8.71 9.16
CA TYR A 308 -20.71 -8.54 10.41
C TYR A 308 -21.01 -7.23 11.13
N CYS A 309 -21.58 -6.24 10.44
CA CYS A 309 -21.85 -4.91 10.99
C CYS A 309 -23.15 -4.83 11.80
N ARG A 310 -24.00 -5.86 11.71
CA ARG A 310 -25.26 -5.98 12.44
C ARG A 310 -25.04 -6.69 13.78
#